data_AF-A0A9P7GFF9-F1
#
_entry.id   AF-A0A9P7GFF9-F1
#
_cell.length_a   1.000
_cell.length_b   1.000
_cell.length_c   1.000
_cell.angle_alpha   90.00
_cell.angle_beta   90.00
_cell.angle_gamma   90.00
#
_symmetry.space_group_name_H-M   'P 1'
#
loop_
_entity.id
_entity.type
_entity.pdbx_description
1 polymer ?
#
loop_
_entity_poly.entity_id
_entity_poly.type
_entity_poly.pdbx_seq_one_letter_code
_entity_poly.pdbx_strand_id
1 'polypeptide(L)'
;MSAQFLLLTAFSNAIDGGNPAAVVFTDMSLSKDTFMDVAQNLNQPVTAFLSASPLPSREAKTVAFSVRWFTSSRQELPLCGHGTIAAAKAVFSRDNVTKDVEILKFHTLTRGIMTARRRQGGFIEIELPSTNVVDASPEEYARLSALVLRAAEGAVIKHIATGGKGFEAYEKKVNLKELVINAAPLVRIQISRGQGEQR
;
A
#
# COMPACT_ATOMS: atom_id res chain seq x y z
N MET A 1 13.83 -16.02 20.49
CA MET A 1 13.60 -16.13 19.03
C MET A 1 14.20 -14.90 18.35
N SER A 2 14.59 -15.00 17.08
CA SER A 2 15.04 -13.87 16.27
C SER A 2 14.30 -13.89 14.93
N ALA A 3 13.98 -12.71 14.39
CA ALA A 3 13.34 -12.55 13.08
C ALA A 3 14.08 -11.45 12.31
N GLN A 4 14.33 -11.68 11.03
CA GLN A 4 14.93 -10.69 10.15
C GLN A 4 13.84 -9.77 9.61
N PHE A 5 14.14 -8.47 9.54
CA PHE A 5 13.26 -7.51 8.89
C PHE A 5 14.03 -6.55 7.99
N LEU A 6 13.33 -5.99 7.02
CA LEU A 6 13.81 -4.93 6.13
C LEU A 6 12.92 -3.72 6.30
N LEU A 7 13.52 -2.53 6.33
CA LEU A 7 12.79 -1.27 6.21
C LEU A 7 12.90 -0.80 4.76
N LEU A 8 11.76 -0.67 4.10
CA LEU A 8 11.67 -0.33 2.67
C LEU A 8 10.71 0.82 2.50
N THR A 9 10.89 1.61 1.44
CA THR A 9 9.92 2.62 1.04
C THR A 9 9.31 2.28 -0.32
N ALA A 10 7.99 2.30 -0.39
CA ALA A 10 7.27 2.17 -1.64
C ALA A 10 7.19 3.52 -2.35
N PHE A 11 7.07 3.49 -3.69
CA PHE A 11 6.89 4.67 -4.54
C PHE A 11 8.05 5.68 -4.53
N SER A 12 9.25 5.25 -4.15
CA SER A 12 10.44 6.09 -4.15
C SER A 12 11.70 5.28 -4.47
N ASN A 13 12.65 5.94 -5.13
CA ASN A 13 14.04 5.44 -5.29
C ASN A 13 14.98 6.05 -4.23
N ALA A 14 14.53 7.07 -3.49
CA ALA A 14 15.25 7.67 -2.37
C ALA A 14 14.84 7.01 -1.06
N ILE A 15 15.81 6.77 -0.17
CA ILE A 15 15.61 6.04 1.10
C ILE A 15 14.75 6.80 2.12
N ASP A 16 14.73 8.13 2.03
CA ASP A 16 14.00 9.06 2.88
C ASP A 16 12.68 9.57 2.25
N GLY A 17 12.35 9.09 1.05
CA GLY A 17 11.12 9.43 0.33
C GLY A 17 10.04 8.35 0.44
N GLY A 18 8.94 8.54 -0.29
CA GLY A 18 7.90 7.53 -0.49
C GLY A 18 7.06 7.21 0.75
N ASN A 19 6.56 5.98 0.82
CA ASN A 19 5.77 5.47 1.94
C ASN A 19 6.46 4.26 2.58
N PRO A 20 7.03 4.40 3.80
CA PRO A 20 7.80 3.34 4.44
C PRO A 20 6.91 2.19 4.93
N ALA A 21 7.45 0.98 4.82
CA ALA A 21 6.90 -0.23 5.42
C ALA A 21 8.03 -1.12 5.94
N ALA A 22 7.82 -1.69 7.13
CA ALA A 22 8.65 -2.78 7.61
C ALA A 22 8.18 -4.10 6.99
N VAL A 23 9.12 -4.97 6.60
CA VAL A 23 8.83 -6.32 6.12
C VAL A 23 9.54 -7.32 7.00
N VAL A 24 8.80 -8.17 7.70
CA VAL A 24 9.33 -9.12 8.68
C VAL A 24 9.10 -10.54 8.17
N PHE A 25 10.16 -11.34 8.07
CA PHE A 25 10.04 -12.76 7.75
C PHE A 25 9.92 -13.57 9.04
N THR A 26 8.80 -14.26 9.21
CA THR A 26 8.46 -14.97 10.45
C THR A 26 7.48 -16.11 10.21
N ASP A 27 7.20 -16.91 11.23
CA ASP A 27 6.17 -17.95 11.22
C ASP A 27 4.75 -17.33 11.26
N MET A 28 3.85 -17.84 10.42
CA MET A 28 2.44 -17.45 10.38
C MET A 28 1.59 -18.11 11.48
N SER A 29 2.16 -19.05 12.25
CA SER A 29 1.53 -19.67 13.42
C SER A 29 1.46 -18.74 14.64
N LEU A 30 2.20 -17.62 14.63
CA LEU A 30 2.19 -16.64 15.72
C LEU A 30 0.80 -16.05 15.95
N SER A 31 0.54 -15.67 17.21
CA SER A 31 -0.72 -15.03 17.57
C SER A 31 -0.87 -13.66 16.91
N LYS A 32 -2.12 -13.23 16.71
CA LYS A 32 -2.43 -11.89 16.21
C LYS A 32 -1.82 -10.79 17.10
N ASP A 33 -1.85 -10.97 18.41
CA ASP A 33 -1.26 -10.03 19.37
C ASP A 33 0.25 -9.89 19.19
N THR A 34 0.96 -11.00 18.93
CA THR A 34 2.40 -10.96 18.65
C THR A 34 2.70 -10.10 17.41
N PHE A 35 1.92 -10.26 16.33
CA PHE A 35 2.08 -9.42 15.14
C PHE A 35 1.81 -7.94 15.43
N MET A 36 0.77 -7.63 16.22
CA MET A 36 0.47 -6.26 16.62
C MET A 36 1.57 -5.65 17.48
N ASP A 37 2.11 -6.39 18.44
CA ASP A 37 3.17 -5.92 19.34
C ASP A 37 4.45 -5.62 18.56
N VAL A 38 4.82 -6.48 17.60
CA VAL A 38 5.97 -6.23 16.72
C VAL A 38 5.72 -5.04 15.81
N ALA A 39 4.54 -4.92 15.19
CA ALA A 39 4.21 -3.78 14.33
C ALA A 39 4.20 -2.45 15.09
N GLN A 40 3.72 -2.46 16.34
CA GLN A 40 3.77 -1.32 17.24
C GLN A 40 5.21 -0.96 17.62
N ASN A 41 6.05 -1.94 17.93
CA ASN A 41 7.45 -1.73 18.28
C ASN A 41 8.26 -1.12 17.12
N LEU A 42 8.05 -1.59 15.89
CA LEU A 42 8.71 -1.07 14.69
C LEU A 42 8.22 0.33 14.29
N ASN A 43 7.02 0.71 14.76
CA ASN A 43 6.42 2.03 14.62
C ASN A 43 6.46 2.59 13.17
N GLN A 44 6.25 1.72 12.19
CA GLN A 44 6.06 2.11 10.79
C GLN A 44 4.57 2.21 10.46
N PRO A 45 4.17 2.99 9.43
CA PRO A 45 2.77 3.07 9.00
C PRO A 45 2.15 1.69 8.79
N VAL A 46 2.90 0.77 8.19
CA VAL A 46 2.54 -0.64 8.02
C VAL A 46 3.75 -1.55 8.21
N THR A 47 3.51 -2.69 8.85
CA THR A 47 4.41 -3.84 8.88
C THR A 47 3.78 -5.01 8.13
N ALA A 48 4.48 -5.54 7.13
CA ALA A 48 4.11 -6.75 6.39
C ALA A 48 4.86 -7.95 6.97
N PHE A 49 4.13 -8.94 7.47
CA PHE A 49 4.70 -10.21 7.90
C PHE A 49 4.62 -11.21 6.75
N LEU A 50 5.68 -11.98 6.53
CA LEU A 50 5.79 -12.95 5.44
C LEU A 50 6.30 -14.30 5.92
N SER A 51 5.72 -15.37 5.37
CA SER A 51 6.26 -16.73 5.44
C SER A 51 6.16 -17.40 4.08
N ALA A 52 6.94 -18.46 3.86
CA ALA A 52 6.68 -19.35 2.72
C ALA A 52 5.22 -19.82 2.77
N SER A 53 4.55 -19.85 1.62
CA SER A 53 3.16 -20.29 1.58
C SER A 53 3.08 -21.82 1.65
N PRO A 54 2.11 -22.38 2.40
CA PRO A 54 1.82 -23.82 2.34
C PRO A 54 1.18 -24.24 1.00
N LEU A 55 0.74 -23.28 0.18
CA LEU A 55 0.14 -23.50 -1.14
C LEU A 55 1.08 -22.97 -2.22
N PRO A 56 2.10 -23.73 -2.66
CA PRO A 56 3.02 -23.28 -3.69
C PRO A 56 2.29 -23.10 -5.03
N SER A 57 2.74 -22.12 -5.81
CA SER A 57 2.24 -21.93 -7.17
C SER A 57 2.82 -22.99 -8.11
N ARG A 58 2.00 -23.49 -9.04
CA ARG A 58 2.44 -24.35 -10.16
C ARG A 58 2.74 -23.56 -11.44
N GLU A 59 2.45 -22.26 -11.41
CA GLU A 59 2.73 -21.35 -12.52
C GLU A 59 4.24 -21.15 -12.68
N ALA A 60 4.73 -21.12 -13.91
CA ALA A 60 6.14 -20.91 -14.20
C ALA A 60 6.63 -19.58 -13.61
N LYS A 61 7.91 -19.54 -13.19
CA LYS A 61 8.56 -18.32 -12.67
C LYS A 61 7.80 -17.65 -11.51
N THR A 62 7.02 -18.43 -10.77
CA THR A 62 6.13 -17.94 -9.72
C THR A 62 6.46 -18.57 -8.39
N VAL A 63 6.52 -17.76 -7.33
CA VAL A 63 6.63 -18.24 -5.95
C VAL A 63 5.49 -17.67 -5.10
N ALA A 64 5.13 -18.41 -4.05
CA ALA A 64 4.00 -18.05 -3.19
C ALA A 64 4.44 -17.81 -1.74
N PHE A 65 3.88 -16.76 -1.13
CA PHE A 65 4.08 -16.39 0.27
C PHE A 65 2.74 -16.22 0.95
N SER A 66 2.66 -16.51 2.25
CA SER A 66 1.57 -16.01 3.09
C SER A 66 1.93 -14.59 3.54
N VAL A 67 0.94 -13.70 3.62
CA VAL A 67 1.15 -12.31 4.06
C VAL A 67 0.06 -11.84 5.00
N ARG A 68 0.46 -11.01 5.97
CA ARG A 68 -0.45 -10.23 6.83
C ARG A 68 0.11 -8.82 7.02
N TRP A 69 -0.76 -7.82 7.06
CA TRP A 69 -0.36 -6.42 7.25
C TRP A 69 -0.95 -5.86 8.52
N PHE A 70 -0.12 -5.14 9.30
CA PHE A 70 -0.54 -4.51 10.53
C PHE A 70 -0.07 -3.07 10.58
N THR A 71 -0.92 -2.18 11.08
CA THR A 71 -0.55 -0.81 11.42
C THR A 71 0.09 -0.76 12.81
N SER A 72 0.89 0.28 13.08
CA SER A 72 1.42 0.52 14.43
C SER A 72 0.32 0.84 15.46
N SER A 73 -0.87 1.24 15.00
CA SER A 73 -2.07 1.45 15.83
C SER A 73 -2.87 0.17 16.10
N ARG A 74 -2.23 -1.00 16.06
CA ARG A 74 -2.81 -2.31 16.41
C ARG A 74 -4.00 -2.74 15.54
N GLN A 75 -3.98 -2.39 14.26
CA GLN A 75 -5.01 -2.82 13.31
C GLN A 75 -4.42 -3.74 12.23
N GLU A 76 -5.05 -4.89 12.01
CA GLU A 76 -4.75 -5.74 10.85
C GLU A 76 -5.48 -5.20 9.62
N LEU A 77 -4.75 -4.99 8.52
CA LEU A 77 -5.30 -4.52 7.27
C LEU A 77 -5.65 -5.72 6.37
N PRO A 78 -6.86 -5.77 5.79
CA PRO A 78 -7.22 -6.83 4.86
C PRO A 78 -6.52 -6.69 3.50
N LEU A 79 -6.00 -5.51 3.18
CA LEU A 79 -5.28 -5.19 1.94
C LEU A 79 -4.39 -3.96 2.20
N CYS A 80 -3.16 -3.98 1.70
CA CYS A 80 -2.26 -2.83 1.77
C CYS A 80 -1.37 -2.72 0.52
N GLY A 81 -1.62 -1.75 -0.36
CA GLY A 81 -0.86 -1.60 -1.62
C GLY A 81 0.63 -1.34 -1.42
N HIS A 82 1.00 -0.33 -0.63
CA HIS A 82 2.41 0.00 -0.39
C HIS A 82 3.15 -1.11 0.38
N GLY A 83 2.47 -1.74 1.34
CA GLY A 83 2.98 -2.92 2.06
C GLY A 83 3.23 -4.11 1.14
N THR A 84 2.39 -4.34 0.13
CA THR A 84 2.60 -5.38 -0.89
C THR A 84 3.80 -5.07 -1.79
N ILE A 85 3.99 -3.81 -2.20
CA ILE A 85 5.16 -3.40 -2.98
C ILE A 85 6.45 -3.60 -2.18
N ALA A 86 6.47 -3.17 -0.92
CA ALA A 86 7.60 -3.38 -0.02
C ALA A 86 7.88 -4.89 0.19
N ALA A 87 6.84 -5.69 0.46
CA ALA A 87 6.95 -7.14 0.60
C ALA A 87 7.54 -7.79 -0.68
N ALA A 88 7.07 -7.39 -1.85
CA ALA A 88 7.59 -7.89 -3.12
C ALA A 88 9.06 -7.52 -3.31
N LYS A 89 9.43 -6.26 -3.03
CA LYS A 89 10.83 -5.81 -3.10
C LYS A 89 11.73 -6.59 -2.16
N ALA A 90 11.27 -6.84 -0.94
CA ALA A 90 11.98 -7.64 0.05
C ALA A 90 12.25 -9.05 -0.48
N VAL A 91 11.21 -9.76 -0.95
CA VAL A 91 11.33 -11.13 -1.48
C VAL A 91 12.26 -11.16 -2.70
N PHE A 92 12.06 -10.25 -3.64
CA PHE A 92 12.86 -10.17 -4.87
C PHE A 92 14.34 -9.82 -4.66
N SER A 93 14.71 -9.36 -3.46
CA SER A 93 16.09 -9.02 -3.09
C SER A 93 16.76 -10.12 -2.26
N ARG A 94 16.08 -11.24 -1.98
CA ARG A 94 16.66 -12.36 -1.22
C ARG A 94 17.51 -13.24 -2.14
N ASP A 95 18.65 -13.69 -1.63
CA ASP A 95 19.58 -14.55 -2.37
C ASP A 95 18.97 -15.90 -2.76
N ASN A 96 18.02 -16.41 -1.97
CA ASN A 96 17.35 -17.67 -2.23
C ASN A 96 16.17 -17.56 -3.21
N VAL A 97 15.90 -16.37 -3.74
CA VAL A 97 14.91 -16.14 -4.81
C VAL A 97 15.68 -15.89 -6.09
N THR A 98 15.61 -16.85 -6.99
CA THR A 98 16.34 -16.82 -8.25
C THR A 98 15.84 -15.67 -9.14
N LYS A 99 16.75 -15.12 -9.97
CA LYS A 99 16.45 -13.93 -10.80
C LYS A 99 15.40 -14.16 -11.88
N ASP A 100 15.12 -15.42 -12.21
CA ASP A 100 14.07 -15.86 -13.12
C ASP A 100 12.68 -15.84 -12.50
N VAL A 101 12.54 -15.66 -11.17
CA VAL A 101 11.24 -15.42 -10.53
C VAL A 101 10.73 -14.03 -10.92
N GLU A 102 9.62 -14.04 -11.63
CA GLU A 102 8.96 -12.83 -12.16
C GLU A 102 7.67 -12.51 -11.41
N ILE A 103 7.01 -13.52 -10.81
CA ILE A 103 5.69 -13.38 -10.21
C ILE A 103 5.73 -13.84 -8.74
N LEU A 104 5.17 -13.02 -7.86
CA LEU A 104 4.90 -13.35 -6.46
C LEU A 104 3.39 -13.42 -6.26
N LYS A 105 2.94 -14.52 -5.66
CA LYS A 105 1.56 -14.68 -5.19
C LYS A 105 1.53 -14.59 -3.67
N PHE A 106 0.85 -13.60 -3.15
CA PHE A 106 0.68 -13.39 -1.72
C PHE A 106 -0.70 -13.87 -1.28
N HIS A 107 -0.73 -14.98 -0.55
CA HIS A 107 -1.94 -15.50 0.09
C HIS A 107 -2.25 -14.65 1.33
N THR A 108 -3.34 -13.90 1.26
CA THR A 108 -3.86 -13.09 2.37
C THR A 108 -4.87 -13.91 3.18
N LEU A 109 -5.12 -13.52 4.43
CA LEU A 109 -6.10 -14.20 5.28
C LEU A 109 -7.55 -14.00 4.81
N THR A 110 -7.90 -12.80 4.33
CA THR A 110 -9.30 -12.40 4.12
C THR A 110 -9.64 -11.93 2.71
N ARG A 111 -8.63 -11.68 1.85
CA ARG A 111 -8.82 -11.04 0.54
C ARG A 111 -8.32 -11.87 -0.64
N GLY A 112 -8.03 -13.14 -0.41
CA GLY A 112 -7.54 -14.06 -1.43
C GLY A 112 -6.08 -13.81 -1.78
N ILE A 113 -5.75 -13.87 -3.07
CA ILE A 113 -4.38 -13.77 -3.57
C ILE A 113 -4.13 -12.35 -4.09
N MET A 114 -3.04 -11.74 -3.66
CA MET A 114 -2.49 -10.54 -4.29
C MET A 114 -1.29 -10.91 -5.16
N THR A 115 -1.28 -10.45 -6.40
CA THR A 115 -0.17 -10.70 -7.33
C THR A 115 0.76 -9.51 -7.37
N ALA A 116 2.07 -9.75 -7.31
CA ALA A 116 3.10 -8.77 -7.64
C ALA A 116 3.98 -9.30 -8.77
N ARG A 117 4.30 -8.46 -9.75
CA ARG A 117 5.17 -8.80 -10.88
C ARG A 117 6.40 -7.91 -10.90
N ARG A 118 7.55 -8.54 -11.09
CA ARG A 118 8.79 -7.84 -11.42
C ARG A 118 8.67 -7.27 -12.83
N ARG A 119 9.02 -6.00 -13.00
CA ARG A 119 9.08 -5.34 -14.30
C ARG A 119 10.50 -4.86 -14.57
N GLN A 120 10.74 -4.41 -15.80
CA GLN A 120 12.01 -3.82 -16.19
C GLN A 120 12.34 -2.58 -15.33
N GLY A 121 13.61 -2.19 -15.25
CA GLY A 121 14.04 -1.02 -14.49
C GLY A 121 13.87 -1.13 -12.97
N GLY A 122 13.61 -2.34 -12.43
CA GLY A 122 13.42 -2.55 -11.00
C GLY A 122 12.01 -2.19 -10.49
N PHE A 123 11.08 -1.88 -11.40
CA PHE A 123 9.69 -1.62 -11.06
C PHE A 123 8.97 -2.88 -10.58
N ILE A 124 7.98 -2.68 -9.72
CA ILE A 124 7.08 -3.72 -9.21
C ILE A 124 5.66 -3.29 -9.53
N GLU A 125 4.95 -4.14 -10.25
CA GLU A 125 3.53 -3.97 -10.57
C GLU A 125 2.71 -4.85 -9.61
N ILE A 126 1.60 -4.35 -9.09
CA ILE A 126 0.70 -5.11 -8.23
C ILE A 126 -0.71 -5.12 -8.78
N GLU A 127 -1.42 -6.23 -8.58
CA GLU A 127 -2.86 -6.31 -8.84
C GLU A 127 -3.63 -5.94 -7.57
N LEU A 128 -4.54 -4.98 -7.71
CA LEU A 128 -5.45 -4.56 -6.64
C LEU A 128 -6.89 -4.83 -7.08
N PRO A 129 -7.79 -5.19 -6.14
CA PRO A 129 -9.20 -5.33 -6.45
C PRO A 129 -9.74 -3.99 -6.95
N SER A 130 -10.42 -4.02 -8.10
CA SER A 130 -11.18 -2.87 -8.59
C SER A 130 -12.46 -2.69 -7.77
N THR A 131 -12.93 -1.45 -7.68
CA THR A 131 -14.23 -1.16 -7.10
C THR A 131 -15.03 -0.25 -8.01
N ASN A 132 -16.35 -0.37 -7.97
CA ASN A 132 -17.23 0.59 -8.61
C ASN A 132 -17.24 1.87 -7.77
N VAL A 133 -17.21 3.00 -8.45
CA VAL A 133 -17.38 4.31 -7.82
C VAL A 133 -18.84 4.72 -7.91
N VAL A 134 -19.31 5.42 -6.89
CA VAL A 134 -20.63 6.06 -6.83
C VAL A 134 -20.40 7.55 -6.73
N ASP A 135 -21.01 8.31 -7.63
CA ASP A 135 -20.91 9.76 -7.62
C ASP A 135 -21.33 10.31 -6.25
N ALA A 136 -20.59 11.33 -5.78
CA ALA A 136 -20.93 11.98 -4.54
C ALA A 136 -22.30 12.65 -4.65
N SER A 137 -23.08 12.63 -3.57
CA SER A 137 -24.30 13.43 -3.48
C SER A 137 -23.97 14.92 -3.66
N PRO A 138 -24.91 15.77 -4.11
CA PRO A 138 -24.66 17.20 -4.24
C PRO A 138 -24.15 17.86 -2.95
N GLU A 139 -24.65 17.41 -1.80
CA GLU A 139 -24.22 17.89 -0.48
C GLU A 139 -22.77 17.50 -0.18
N GLU A 140 -22.40 16.23 -0.38
CA GLU A 140 -21.03 15.76 -0.17
C GLU A 140 -20.06 16.40 -1.16
N TYR A 141 -20.46 16.56 -2.41
CA TYR A 141 -19.67 17.24 -3.43
C TYR A 141 -19.36 18.67 -2.98
N ALA A 142 -20.36 19.44 -2.54
CA ALA A 142 -20.17 20.80 -2.06
C ALA A 142 -19.25 20.85 -0.84
N ARG A 143 -19.47 19.96 0.13
CA ARG A 143 -18.65 19.86 1.35
C ARG A 143 -17.19 19.53 1.05
N LEU A 144 -16.93 18.51 0.23
CA LEU A 144 -15.58 18.07 -0.11
C LEU A 144 -14.87 19.10 -1.01
N SER A 145 -15.60 19.72 -1.94
CA SER A 145 -15.05 20.77 -2.79
C SER A 145 -14.56 21.96 -1.98
N ALA A 146 -15.35 22.41 -1.01
CA ALA A 146 -14.94 23.49 -0.12
C ALA A 146 -13.67 23.14 0.68
N LEU A 147 -13.51 21.89 1.11
CA LEU A 147 -12.30 21.43 1.81
C LEU A 147 -11.09 21.39 0.88
N VAL A 148 -11.23 20.82 -0.32
CA VAL A 148 -10.15 20.70 -1.30
C VAL A 148 -9.67 22.07 -1.76
N LEU A 149 -10.58 22.99 -2.10
CA LEU A 149 -10.22 24.33 -2.58
C LEU A 149 -9.57 25.19 -1.49
N ARG A 150 -9.89 24.95 -0.21
CA ARG A 150 -9.18 25.57 0.93
C ARG A 150 -7.77 25.03 1.09
N ALA A 151 -7.56 23.74 0.82
CA ALA A 151 -6.27 23.08 0.98
C ALA A 151 -5.33 23.30 -0.22
N ALA A 152 -5.89 23.32 -1.43
CA ALA A 152 -5.15 23.37 -2.68
C ALA A 152 -5.70 24.53 -3.53
N GLU A 153 -5.15 25.72 -3.31
CA GLU A 153 -5.49 26.92 -4.07
C GLU A 153 -5.21 26.69 -5.57
N GLY A 154 -6.19 27.02 -6.42
CA GLY A 154 -6.10 26.84 -7.87
C GLY A 154 -6.39 25.41 -8.38
N ALA A 155 -6.69 24.46 -7.51
CA ALA A 155 -7.10 23.11 -7.95
C ALA A 155 -8.44 23.15 -8.72
N VAL A 156 -8.51 22.41 -9.82
CA VAL A 156 -9.76 22.21 -10.59
C VAL A 156 -10.33 20.84 -10.27
N ILE A 157 -11.46 20.82 -9.57
CA ILE A 157 -12.17 19.58 -9.26
C ILE A 157 -12.94 19.15 -10.50
N LYS A 158 -12.55 18.01 -11.08
CA LYS A 158 -13.23 17.44 -12.27
C LYS A 158 -14.35 16.49 -11.91
N HIS A 159 -14.19 15.71 -10.83
CA HIS A 159 -15.13 14.69 -10.41
C HIS A 159 -14.90 14.36 -8.94
N ILE A 160 -15.96 14.10 -8.19
CA ILE A 160 -15.90 13.56 -6.82
C ILE A 160 -16.83 12.36 -6.78
N ALA A 161 -16.27 11.21 -6.44
CA ALA A 161 -17.01 9.98 -6.24
C ALA A 161 -16.44 9.24 -5.03
N THR A 162 -17.26 8.38 -4.45
CA THR A 162 -16.89 7.49 -3.35
C THR A 162 -16.73 6.08 -3.90
N GLY A 163 -15.67 5.38 -3.50
CA GLY A 163 -15.41 4.01 -3.92
C GLY A 163 -15.46 3.04 -2.73
N GLY A 164 -15.94 1.81 -2.98
CA GLY A 164 -15.72 0.65 -2.10
C GLY A 164 -16.76 0.42 -0.99
N LYS A 165 -17.57 -0.65 -1.12
CA LYS A 165 -18.07 -1.37 0.06
C LYS A 165 -16.88 -2.12 0.70
N GLY A 166 -16.74 -2.09 2.03
CA GLY A 166 -15.70 -2.84 2.76
C GLY A 166 -14.36 -2.12 2.97
N PHE A 167 -14.27 -0.83 2.63
CA PHE A 167 -13.36 0.11 3.28
C PHE A 167 -14.18 0.92 4.28
N GLU A 168 -14.75 0.21 5.26
CA GLU A 168 -15.46 0.85 6.37
C GLU A 168 -14.54 1.89 7.01
N ALA A 169 -15.15 2.97 7.51
CA ALA A 169 -14.48 4.16 8.01
C ALA A 169 -13.18 3.80 8.76
N TYR A 170 -12.06 4.35 8.32
CA TYR A 170 -10.85 4.40 9.14
C TYR A 170 -11.20 5.22 10.39
N GLU A 171 -11.62 4.54 11.46
CA GLU A 171 -12.07 5.20 12.68
C GLU A 171 -10.89 5.86 13.41
N LYS A 172 -10.72 7.14 13.11
CA LYS A 172 -10.91 8.20 14.11
C LYS A 172 -11.72 9.29 13.41
N LYS A 173 -12.78 9.80 14.03
CA LYS A 173 -13.38 11.08 13.62
C LYS A 173 -12.30 12.14 13.79
N VAL A 174 -11.54 12.38 12.74
CA VAL A 174 -10.55 13.43 12.71
C VAL A 174 -11.30 14.75 12.51
N ASN A 175 -11.17 15.69 13.45
CA ASN A 175 -11.75 17.02 13.29
C ASN A 175 -10.99 17.78 12.19
N LEU A 176 -11.48 17.68 10.95
CA LEU A 176 -10.88 18.35 9.80
C LEU A 176 -10.90 19.89 9.89
N LYS A 177 -11.70 20.49 10.80
CA LYS A 177 -11.78 21.94 10.92
C LYS A 177 -10.50 22.57 11.46
N GLU A 178 -9.78 21.83 12.30
CA GLU A 178 -8.58 22.30 13.00
C GLU A 178 -7.29 21.67 12.49
N LEU A 179 -7.38 20.79 11.48
CA LEU A 179 -6.18 20.23 10.88
C LEU A 179 -5.42 21.30 10.11
N VAL A 180 -4.15 21.46 10.48
CA VAL A 180 -3.17 22.09 9.61
C VAL A 180 -2.98 21.14 8.42
N ILE A 181 -3.69 21.39 7.33
CA ILE A 181 -3.53 20.65 6.09
C ILE A 181 -2.18 21.05 5.51
N ASN A 182 -1.17 20.20 5.65
CA ASN A 182 0.08 20.37 4.93
C ASN A 182 -0.14 20.00 3.46
N ALA A 183 -0.52 20.99 2.65
CA ALA A 183 -0.73 20.85 1.22
C ALA A 183 0.58 20.93 0.41
N ALA A 184 1.73 21.16 1.04
CA ALA A 184 3.03 21.22 0.36
C ALA A 184 3.33 19.98 -0.51
N PRO A 185 2.93 18.74 -0.13
CA PRO A 185 3.07 17.57 -1.00
C PRO A 185 2.19 17.63 -2.26
N LEU A 186 0.99 18.22 -2.19
CA LEU A 186 0.07 18.36 -3.34
C LEU A 186 0.59 19.40 -4.34
N VAL A 187 1.22 20.47 -3.87
CA VAL A 187 1.84 21.51 -4.72
C VAL A 187 3.02 20.96 -5.54
N ARG A 188 3.68 19.89 -5.08
CA ARG A 188 4.78 19.23 -5.80
C ARG A 188 4.33 18.24 -6.88
N ILE A 189 3.05 17.91 -6.96
CA ILE A 189 2.50 17.08 -8.04
C ILE A 189 2.29 17.98 -9.27
N GLN A 190 3.39 18.38 -9.92
CA GLN A 190 3.33 18.81 -11.31
C GLN A 190 3.17 17.56 -12.15
N ILE A 191 1.92 17.21 -12.49
CA ILE A 191 1.67 16.31 -13.61
C ILE A 191 2.23 17.02 -14.83
N SER A 192 3.32 16.50 -15.39
CA SER A 192 3.84 16.96 -16.66
C SER A 192 2.70 16.92 -17.67
N ARG A 193 2.17 18.10 -18.03
CA ARG A 193 1.32 18.21 -19.20
C ARG A 193 2.20 17.78 -20.36
N GLY A 194 1.89 16.62 -20.95
CA GLY A 194 2.49 16.20 -22.20
C GLY A 194 2.41 17.36 -23.17
N GLN A 195 3.57 17.87 -23.59
CA GLN A 195 3.63 18.79 -24.69
C GLN A 195 3.13 18.00 -25.91
N GLY A 196 1.96 18.38 -26.40
CA GLY A 196 1.52 17.96 -27.72
C GLY A 196 2.51 18.54 -28.72
N GLU A 197 3.38 17.68 -29.25
CA GLU A 197 4.19 18.00 -30.41
C GLU A 197 3.26 18.31 -31.57
N GLN A 198 3.35 19.55 -32.06
CA GLN A 198 2.93 19.90 -33.41
C GLN A 198 3.77 19.09 -34.40
N ARG A 199 3.10 18.34 -35.27
CA ARG A 199 3.51 18.12 -36.67
C ARG A 199 2.26 18.06 -37.53
#